data_AF-A0A3D9R1B9-F1
#
_entry.id   AF-A0A3D9R1B9-F1
#
_cell.length_a   1.000
_cell.length_b   1.000
_cell.length_c   1.000
_cell.angle_alpha   90.00
_cell.angle_beta   90.00
_cell.angle_gamma   90.00
#
_symmetry.space_group_name_H-M   'P 1'
#
loop_
_entity.id
_entity.type
_entity.pdbx_description
1 polymer ?
#
loop_
_entity_poly.entity_id
_entity_poly.type
_entity_poly.pdbx_seq_one_letter_code
_entity_poly.pdbx_strand_id
1 'polypeptide(L)'
;MERAEAEALADWMQRYSEGAAVEGYDVTRISSGGAPLQGFHQWANGKALVNAFHVSRPLAGGGALYVLFIDWHRNDNYYLVLYAGDKSTTHAEIQKLVYDEAGRPSHLRWTYNPLKRDGGNAVRKAYFKQQWGELAVTIPVLGALREDEIEHYLEALFDVVDRRLRADRAPELYGEMDEM
;
A
#
# COMPACT_ATOMS: atom_id res chain seq x y z
N MET A 1 0.59 7.77 -11.25
CA MET A 1 -0.54 8.68 -11.12
C MET A 1 0.02 10.07 -11.19
N GLU A 2 -0.71 10.95 -11.86
CA GLU A 2 -0.42 12.38 -11.83
C GLU A 2 -0.73 12.94 -10.43
N ARG A 3 -0.24 14.15 -10.15
CA ARG A 3 -0.45 14.80 -8.85
C ARG A 3 -1.94 14.95 -8.50
N ALA A 4 -2.75 15.40 -9.45
CA ALA A 4 -4.19 15.61 -9.23
C ALA A 4 -4.93 14.33 -8.85
N GLU A 5 -4.49 13.19 -9.41
CA GLU A 5 -5.04 11.89 -9.07
C GLU A 5 -4.65 11.47 -7.65
N ALA A 6 -3.39 11.69 -7.26
CA ALA A 6 -2.93 11.45 -5.91
C ALA A 6 -3.65 12.35 -4.88
N GLU A 7 -3.88 13.62 -5.21
CA GLU A 7 -4.69 14.56 -4.42
C GLU A 7 -6.12 14.05 -4.24
N ALA A 8 -6.79 13.65 -5.33
CA ALA A 8 -8.15 13.11 -5.24
C ALA A 8 -8.25 11.87 -4.36
N LEU A 9 -7.29 10.94 -4.43
CA LEU A 9 -7.25 9.76 -3.57
C LEU A 9 -6.97 10.13 -2.10
N ALA A 10 -6.04 11.06 -1.87
CA ALA A 10 -5.69 11.53 -0.54
C ALA A 10 -6.83 12.29 0.14
N ASP A 11 -7.62 13.05 -0.62
CA ASP A 11 -8.78 13.80 -0.11
C ASP A 11 -9.85 12.85 0.45
N TRP A 12 -10.07 11.70 -0.19
CA TRP A 12 -10.96 10.68 0.35
C TRP A 12 -10.45 10.13 1.68
N MET A 13 -9.18 9.77 1.77
CA MET A 13 -8.59 9.34 3.04
C MET A 13 -8.66 10.43 4.12
N GLN A 14 -8.49 11.70 3.76
CA GLN A 14 -8.59 12.82 4.69
C GLN A 14 -9.98 12.89 5.33
N ARG A 15 -11.05 12.76 4.53
CA ARG A 15 -12.43 12.78 5.03
C ARG A 15 -12.67 11.72 6.11
N TYR A 16 -12.05 10.54 6.00
CA TYR A 16 -12.18 9.49 6.99
C TYR A 16 -11.25 9.67 8.18
N SER A 17 -10.10 10.33 8.01
CA SER A 17 -9.25 10.72 9.13
C SER A 17 -9.86 11.82 10.02
N GLU A 18 -10.78 12.61 9.46
CA GLU A 18 -11.44 13.74 10.14
C GLU A 18 -12.92 13.45 10.46
N GLY A 19 -13.45 12.31 9.99
CA GLY A 19 -14.87 11.98 9.97
C GLY A 19 -15.27 10.85 10.92
N ALA A 20 -16.32 10.11 10.54
CA ALA A 20 -16.80 8.97 11.31
C ALA A 20 -15.75 7.84 11.34
N ALA A 21 -15.58 7.22 12.51
CA ALA A 21 -14.68 6.09 12.67
C ALA A 21 -15.07 4.94 11.74
N VAL A 22 -14.09 4.35 11.06
CA VAL A 22 -14.27 3.11 10.32
C VAL A 22 -14.10 1.97 11.32
N GLU A 23 -15.10 1.10 11.44
CA GLU A 23 -15.08 0.01 12.42
C GLU A 23 -13.81 -0.84 12.27
N GLY A 24 -13.10 -1.09 13.37
CA GLY A 24 -11.87 -1.88 13.37
C GLY A 24 -10.60 -1.15 12.95
N TYR A 25 -10.69 0.12 12.51
CA TYR A 25 -9.57 0.91 12.03
C TYR A 25 -9.44 2.28 12.73
N ASP A 26 -8.20 2.71 12.95
CA ASP A 26 -7.87 4.09 13.30
C ASP A 26 -7.01 4.70 12.19
N VAL A 27 -7.50 5.81 11.61
CA VAL A 27 -6.87 6.53 10.51
C VAL A 27 -6.49 7.92 10.99
N THR A 28 -5.20 8.13 11.26
CA THR A 28 -4.68 9.42 11.70
C THR A 28 -3.85 10.06 10.58
N ARG A 29 -4.15 11.31 10.24
CA ARG A 29 -3.32 12.09 9.32
C ARG A 29 -2.02 12.53 10.01
N ILE A 30 -0.87 12.32 9.38
CA ILE A 30 0.46 12.62 9.97
C ILE A 30 1.22 13.74 9.24
N SER A 31 0.72 14.22 8.11
CA SER A 31 1.22 15.43 7.44
C SER A 31 0.05 16.20 6.85
N SER A 32 0.12 17.54 6.86
CA SER A 32 -0.91 18.41 6.29
C SER A 32 -0.31 19.36 5.26
N GLY A 33 -1.12 19.73 4.25
CA GLY A 33 -0.78 20.76 3.27
C GLY A 33 0.37 20.43 2.32
N GLY A 34 0.72 19.15 2.14
CA GLY A 34 1.78 18.71 1.22
C GLY A 34 3.21 19.00 1.70
N ALA A 35 3.38 19.38 2.97
CA ALA A 35 4.71 19.56 3.54
C ALA A 35 5.50 18.25 3.52
N PRO A 36 6.76 18.25 3.04
CA PRO A 36 7.62 17.07 3.07
C PRO A 36 7.80 16.54 4.49
N LEU A 37 7.75 15.22 4.65
CA LEU A 37 8.06 14.58 5.93
C LEU A 37 9.51 14.86 6.35
N GLN A 38 9.70 15.04 7.66
CA GLN A 38 11.00 15.21 8.32
C GLN A 38 11.12 14.19 9.44
N GLY A 39 12.31 13.59 9.61
CA GLY A 39 12.55 12.62 10.68
C GLY A 39 11.74 11.32 10.56
N PHE A 40 11.16 11.02 9.39
CA PHE A 40 10.34 9.83 9.17
C PHE A 40 11.19 8.60 8.81
N HIS A 41 11.64 8.53 7.56
CA HIS A 41 12.59 7.52 7.09
C HIS A 41 13.42 8.13 5.96
N GLN A 42 14.69 7.76 5.84
CA GLN A 42 15.63 8.42 4.90
C GLN A 42 15.16 8.43 3.44
N TRP A 43 14.42 7.40 3.02
CA TRP A 43 13.88 7.33 1.66
C TRP A 43 12.72 8.31 1.42
N ALA A 44 12.05 8.78 2.47
CA ALA A 44 10.87 9.66 2.39
C ALA A 44 11.21 11.13 2.61
N ASN A 45 12.20 11.36 3.49
CA ASN A 45 12.47 12.68 4.03
C ASN A 45 12.77 13.70 2.91
N GLY A 46 12.12 14.85 2.99
CA GLY A 46 12.31 15.95 2.04
C GLY A 46 11.82 15.70 0.61
N LYS A 47 11.01 14.66 0.36
CA LYS A 47 10.32 14.46 -0.93
C LYS A 47 8.99 15.22 -0.93
N ALA A 48 8.57 15.67 -2.12
CA ALA A 48 7.26 16.30 -2.27
C ALA A 48 6.18 15.30 -1.88
N LEU A 49 5.21 15.79 -1.11
CA LEU A 49 4.16 14.98 -0.51
C LEU A 49 2.82 15.62 -0.88
N VAL A 50 1.81 14.80 -1.14
CA VAL A 50 0.41 15.23 -1.18
C VAL A 50 -0.15 15.12 0.23
N ASN A 51 -0.11 13.92 0.80
CA ASN A 51 -0.60 13.65 2.14
C ASN A 51 0.03 12.37 2.70
N ALA A 52 -0.02 12.19 4.01
CA ALA A 52 0.42 10.97 4.66
C ALA A 52 -0.47 10.63 5.85
N PHE A 53 -0.75 9.34 5.99
CA PHE A 53 -1.64 8.80 7.00
C PHE A 53 -0.98 7.64 7.73
N HIS A 54 -1.32 7.49 8.99
CA HIS A 54 -1.05 6.32 9.80
C HIS A 54 -2.38 5.58 9.99
N VAL A 55 -2.44 4.34 9.52
CA VAL A 55 -3.62 3.47 9.58
C VAL A 55 -3.29 2.30 10.47
N SER A 56 -4.05 2.07 11.53
CA SER A 56 -3.87 0.94 12.44
C SER A 56 -5.12 0.08 12.54
N ARG A 57 -4.93 -1.23 12.81
CA ARG A 57 -5.98 -2.25 12.99
C ARG A 57 -6.01 -2.75 14.43
N PRO A 58 -6.49 -1.96 15.41
CA PRO A 58 -6.42 -2.32 16.83
C PRO A 58 -7.21 -3.59 17.20
N LEU A 59 -8.28 -3.91 16.45
CA LEU A 59 -9.19 -5.02 16.79
C LEU A 59 -8.97 -6.30 15.96
N ALA A 60 -8.34 -6.21 14.79
CA ALA A 60 -8.18 -7.31 13.84
C ALA A 60 -6.79 -7.98 13.88
N GLY A 61 -6.28 -8.29 15.08
CA GLY A 61 -5.00 -9.01 15.23
C GLY A 61 -3.72 -8.17 15.13
N GLY A 62 -3.84 -6.83 15.04
CA GLY A 62 -2.79 -5.86 15.33
C GLY A 62 -1.71 -5.67 14.26
N GLY A 63 -1.77 -4.53 13.55
CA GLY A 63 -0.73 -4.04 12.66
C GLY A 63 -0.99 -2.59 12.28
N ALA A 64 0.03 -1.87 11.82
CA ALA A 64 -0.10 -0.49 11.37
C ALA A 64 0.67 -0.26 10.07
N LEU A 65 0.14 0.65 9.25
CA LEU A 65 0.76 1.08 8.01
C LEU A 65 0.77 2.60 7.97
N TYR A 66 1.91 3.14 7.57
CA TYR A 66 1.97 4.45 6.97
C TYR A 66 1.59 4.34 5.49
N VAL A 67 0.63 5.16 5.09
CA VAL A 67 0.13 5.31 3.72
C VAL A 67 0.52 6.69 3.22
N LEU A 68 1.46 6.76 2.28
CA LEU A 68 2.03 8.01 1.80
C LEU A 68 1.63 8.23 0.34
N PHE A 69 1.09 9.41 0.04
CA PHE A 69 0.93 9.91 -1.33
C PHE A 69 2.11 10.85 -1.63
N ILE A 70 3.13 10.33 -2.30
CA ILE A 70 4.47 10.93 -2.34
C ILE A 70 5.06 10.91 -3.75
N ASP A 71 5.80 11.96 -4.13
CA ASP A 71 6.67 11.95 -5.32
C ASP A 71 7.89 11.06 -5.03
N TRP A 72 7.70 9.76 -5.29
CA TRP A 72 8.61 8.71 -4.87
C TRP A 72 10.00 8.85 -5.50
N HIS A 73 10.04 9.18 -6.78
CA HIS A 73 11.28 9.21 -7.57
C HIS A 73 11.74 10.62 -7.93
N ARG A 74 11.13 11.68 -7.36
CA ARG A 74 11.46 13.09 -7.61
C ARG A 74 11.35 13.47 -9.09
N ASN A 75 10.31 12.95 -9.74
CA ASN A 75 10.07 13.12 -11.16
C ASN A 75 8.62 13.52 -11.45
N ASP A 76 7.96 14.13 -10.45
CA ASP A 76 6.56 14.55 -10.51
C ASP A 76 5.57 13.40 -10.78
N ASN A 77 5.99 12.16 -10.50
CA ASN A 77 5.13 11.00 -10.48
C ASN A 77 4.83 10.61 -9.04
N TYR A 78 3.56 10.63 -8.69
CA TYR A 78 3.13 10.31 -7.35
C TYR A 78 2.85 8.82 -7.24
N TYR A 79 3.04 8.30 -6.03
CA TYR A 79 2.84 6.92 -5.66
C TYR A 79 2.03 6.88 -4.38
N LEU A 80 1.18 5.87 -4.25
CA LEU A 80 0.74 5.36 -2.96
C LEU A 80 1.80 4.39 -2.47
N VAL A 81 2.45 4.72 -1.36
CA VAL A 81 3.49 3.91 -0.72
C VAL A 81 2.97 3.38 0.61
N LEU A 82 3.13 2.07 0.82
CA LEU A 82 2.79 1.37 2.06
C LEU A 82 4.06 1.00 2.82
N TYR A 83 4.10 1.30 4.12
CA TYR A 83 5.27 1.07 4.97
C TYR A 83 4.86 0.80 6.41
N ALA A 84 5.41 -0.23 7.05
CA ALA A 84 5.02 -0.63 8.42
C ALA A 84 5.73 0.15 9.55
N GLY A 85 6.59 1.13 9.24
CA GLY A 85 7.28 1.90 10.28
C GLY A 85 8.51 1.22 10.90
N ASP A 86 8.94 0.07 10.35
CA ASP A 86 10.11 -0.67 10.81
C ASP A 86 11.40 -0.25 10.08
N LYS A 87 12.55 -0.87 10.38
CA LYS A 87 13.82 -0.53 9.70
C LYS A 87 13.88 -0.97 8.22
N SER A 88 12.81 -1.54 7.68
CA SER A 88 12.79 -2.10 6.35
C SER A 88 12.47 -1.03 5.28
N THR A 89 12.52 -1.44 4.02
CA THR A 89 12.04 -0.60 2.92
C THR A 89 10.51 -0.62 2.86
N THR A 90 9.95 0.14 1.91
CA THR A 90 8.56 0.08 1.48
C THR A 90 8.04 -1.37 1.32
N HIS A 91 6.80 -1.62 1.74
CA HIS A 91 6.10 -2.87 1.47
C HIS A 91 5.42 -2.84 0.10
N ALA A 92 4.85 -1.72 -0.30
CA ALA A 92 4.28 -1.57 -1.62
C ALA A 92 4.51 -0.17 -2.17
N GLU A 93 4.68 -0.09 -3.48
CA GLU A 93 4.80 1.14 -4.26
C GLU A 93 3.79 1.01 -5.39
N ILE A 94 2.78 1.87 -5.39
CA ILE A 94 1.62 1.72 -6.26
C ILE A 94 1.41 3.03 -7.00
N GLN A 95 1.60 3.00 -8.31
CA GLN A 95 1.46 4.17 -9.18
C GLN A 95 0.26 4.07 -10.14
N LYS A 96 -0.15 2.84 -10.46
CA LYS A 96 -1.04 2.56 -11.58
C LYS A 96 -2.49 2.59 -11.14
N LEU A 97 -3.26 3.47 -11.77
CA LEU A 97 -4.72 3.45 -11.72
C LEU A 97 -5.29 2.61 -12.87
N VAL A 98 -6.44 2.01 -12.61
CA VAL A 98 -7.32 1.33 -13.55
C VAL A 98 -8.61 2.11 -13.56
N TYR A 99 -9.16 2.37 -14.75
CA TYR A 99 -10.34 3.20 -14.95
C TYR A 99 -11.53 2.33 -15.37
N ASP A 100 -12.74 2.73 -14.99
CA ASP A 100 -13.99 2.12 -15.44
C ASP A 100 -14.31 2.52 -16.89
N GLU A 101 -15.41 1.99 -17.44
CA GLU A 101 -15.89 2.31 -18.80
C GLU A 101 -16.23 3.80 -18.98
N ALA A 102 -16.51 4.52 -17.90
CA ALA A 102 -16.79 5.95 -17.90
C ALA A 102 -15.51 6.81 -17.74
N GLY A 103 -14.33 6.19 -17.72
CA GLY A 103 -13.04 6.87 -17.60
C GLY A 103 -12.72 7.36 -16.17
N ARG A 104 -13.43 6.87 -15.15
CA ARG A 104 -13.19 7.24 -13.74
C ARG A 104 -12.27 6.21 -13.08
N PRO A 105 -11.36 6.63 -12.18
CA PRO A 105 -10.55 5.70 -11.41
C PRO A 105 -11.43 4.70 -10.65
N SER A 106 -11.18 3.41 -10.83
CA SER A 106 -11.91 2.32 -10.16
C SER A 106 -11.02 1.55 -9.19
N HIS A 107 -9.77 1.27 -9.59
CA HIS A 107 -8.82 0.51 -8.78
C HIS A 107 -7.40 1.05 -8.90
N LEU A 108 -6.63 0.89 -7.85
CA LEU A 108 -5.17 0.86 -7.92
C LEU A 108 -4.71 -0.54 -8.29
N ARG A 109 -3.65 -0.66 -9.09
CA ARG A 109 -3.04 -1.95 -9.45
C ARG A 109 -1.62 -2.02 -8.93
N TRP A 110 -1.39 -2.95 -8.02
CA TRP A 110 -0.07 -3.33 -7.55
C TRP A 110 0.38 -4.63 -8.25
N THR A 111 1.69 -4.78 -8.50
CA THR A 111 2.25 -6.03 -9.03
C THR A 111 3.35 -6.51 -8.10
N TYR A 112 3.25 -7.75 -7.65
CA TYR A 112 4.30 -8.37 -6.86
C TYR A 112 5.56 -8.57 -7.71
N ASN A 113 6.61 -7.84 -7.36
CA ASN A 113 7.90 -7.90 -8.03
C ASN A 113 9.04 -7.94 -7.00
N PRO A 114 9.38 -9.12 -6.45
CA PRO A 114 10.46 -9.24 -5.49
C PRO A 114 11.81 -8.86 -6.15
N LEU A 115 12.61 -8.06 -5.45
CA LEU A 115 13.91 -7.54 -5.91
C LEU A 115 15.09 -8.02 -5.05
N LYS A 116 14.88 -9.04 -4.21
CA LYS A 116 15.93 -9.60 -3.35
C LYS A 116 17.02 -10.23 -4.21
N ARG A 117 18.29 -10.05 -3.83
CA ARG A 117 19.47 -10.56 -4.58
C ARG A 117 19.97 -11.91 -4.04
N ASP A 118 19.06 -12.73 -3.57
CA ASP A 118 19.32 -14.03 -2.92
C ASP A 118 19.02 -15.24 -3.83
N GLY A 119 18.65 -15.00 -5.10
CA GLY A 119 18.28 -16.06 -6.05
C GLY A 119 16.86 -16.63 -5.86
N GLY A 120 16.18 -16.33 -4.76
CA GLY A 120 14.87 -16.90 -4.40
C GLY A 120 13.67 -16.29 -5.13
N ASN A 121 13.86 -15.26 -5.96
CA ASN A 121 12.75 -14.51 -6.58
C ASN A 121 11.84 -15.37 -7.47
N ALA A 122 12.38 -16.40 -8.14
CA ALA A 122 11.57 -17.31 -8.94
C ALA A 122 10.58 -18.10 -8.08
N VAL A 123 11.07 -18.66 -6.95
CA VAL A 123 10.25 -19.38 -5.97
C VAL A 123 9.17 -18.47 -5.38
N ARG A 124 9.55 -17.25 -4.99
CA ARG A 124 8.59 -16.24 -4.47
C ARG A 124 7.47 -15.94 -5.46
N LYS A 125 7.80 -15.73 -6.74
CA LYS A 125 6.81 -15.47 -7.80
C LYS A 125 5.93 -16.68 -8.07
N ALA A 126 6.49 -17.89 -8.06
CA ALA A 126 5.74 -19.12 -8.24
C ALA A 126 4.74 -19.33 -7.08
N TYR A 127 5.21 -19.20 -5.83
CA TYR A 127 4.38 -19.27 -4.64
C TYR A 127 3.26 -18.23 -4.68
N PHE A 128 3.56 -16.96 -5.00
CA PHE A 128 2.55 -15.91 -5.08
C PHE A 128 1.45 -16.26 -6.09
N LYS A 129 1.82 -16.69 -7.30
CA LYS A 129 0.86 -17.13 -8.33
C LYS A 129 0.06 -18.35 -7.88
N GLN A 130 0.69 -19.30 -7.18
CA GLN A 130 -0.01 -20.49 -6.70
C GLN A 130 -1.09 -20.13 -5.68
N GLN A 131 -0.82 -19.18 -4.78
CA GLN A 131 -1.77 -18.79 -3.72
C GLN A 131 -2.86 -17.83 -4.22
N TRP A 132 -2.54 -16.92 -5.15
CA TRP A 132 -3.43 -15.82 -5.52
C TRP A 132 -3.72 -15.71 -7.03
N GLY A 133 -3.31 -16.71 -7.82
CA GLY A 133 -3.56 -16.81 -9.26
C GLY A 133 -2.65 -15.94 -10.11
N GLU A 134 -2.64 -14.64 -9.85
CA GLU A 134 -1.83 -13.65 -10.58
C GLU A 134 -0.82 -12.93 -9.68
N LEU A 135 0.18 -12.31 -10.30
CA LEU A 135 1.10 -11.40 -9.60
C LEU A 135 0.49 -10.01 -9.37
N ALA A 136 -0.57 -9.68 -10.09
CA ALA A 136 -1.25 -8.39 -9.96
C ALA A 136 -2.35 -8.48 -8.90
N VAL A 137 -2.42 -7.47 -8.03
CA VAL A 137 -3.48 -7.29 -7.04
C VAL A 137 -4.11 -5.92 -7.29
N THR A 138 -5.43 -5.86 -7.22
CA THR A 138 -6.20 -4.62 -7.32
C THR A 138 -6.71 -4.21 -5.96
N ILE A 139 -6.66 -2.90 -5.69
CA ILE A 139 -7.20 -2.27 -4.49
C ILE A 139 -8.28 -1.31 -4.99
N PRO A 140 -9.54 -1.40 -4.54
CA PRO A 140 -10.57 -0.45 -4.95
C PRO A 140 -10.17 0.97 -4.54
N VAL A 141 -10.55 2.00 -5.29
CA VAL A 141 -10.33 3.38 -4.82
C VAL A 141 -11.55 3.86 -4.02
N LEU A 142 -11.32 4.66 -2.97
CA LEU A 142 -12.40 5.13 -2.10
C LEU A 142 -13.52 5.87 -2.85
N GLY A 143 -13.20 6.63 -3.90
CA GLY A 143 -14.21 7.31 -4.72
C GLY A 143 -15.10 6.39 -5.57
N ALA A 144 -14.80 5.09 -5.63
CA ALA A 144 -15.60 4.08 -6.33
C ALA A 144 -16.41 3.18 -5.36
N LEU A 145 -16.21 3.33 -4.05
CA LEU A 145 -16.87 2.53 -3.02
C LEU A 145 -18.09 3.26 -2.45
N ARG A 146 -19.03 2.49 -1.91
CA ARG A 146 -20.09 3.02 -1.04
C ARG A 146 -19.53 3.35 0.34
N GLU A 147 -20.20 4.21 1.09
CA GLU A 147 -19.76 4.60 2.44
C GLU A 147 -19.68 3.40 3.41
N ASP A 148 -20.52 2.37 3.23
CA ASP A 148 -20.49 1.14 4.02
C ASP A 148 -19.38 0.15 3.59
N GLU A 149 -18.59 0.48 2.56
CA GLU A 149 -17.58 -0.42 1.99
C GLU A 149 -16.14 0.06 2.20
N ILE A 150 -15.94 1.15 2.93
CA ILE A 150 -14.61 1.76 3.15
C ILE A 150 -13.64 0.77 3.78
N GLU A 151 -14.12 -0.10 4.67
CA GLU A 151 -13.30 -1.15 5.29
C GLU A 151 -12.62 -2.04 4.24
N HIS A 152 -13.25 -2.28 3.08
CA HIS A 152 -12.66 -3.06 2.00
C HIS A 152 -11.44 -2.40 1.40
N TYR A 153 -11.40 -1.06 1.34
CA TYR A 153 -10.20 -0.34 0.91
C TYR A 153 -9.06 -0.56 1.89
N LEU A 154 -9.31 -0.34 3.18
CA LEU A 154 -8.29 -0.46 4.22
C LEU A 154 -7.79 -1.90 4.32
N GLU A 155 -8.68 -2.89 4.33
CA GLU A 155 -8.32 -4.31 4.35
C GLU A 155 -7.48 -4.67 3.12
N ALA A 156 -7.81 -4.18 1.93
CA ALA A 156 -7.03 -4.42 0.73
C ALA A 156 -5.61 -3.83 0.78
N LEU A 157 -5.40 -2.68 1.43
CA LEU A 157 -4.04 -2.14 1.63
C LEU A 157 -3.19 -3.10 2.44
N PHE A 158 -3.75 -3.63 3.51
CA PHE A 158 -3.05 -4.57 4.37
C PHE A 158 -2.87 -5.95 3.74
N ASP A 159 -3.87 -6.46 3.03
CA ASP A 159 -3.80 -7.72 2.30
C ASP A 159 -2.64 -7.70 1.29
N VAL A 160 -2.41 -6.59 0.58
CA VAL A 160 -1.21 -6.44 -0.28
C VAL A 160 0.09 -6.66 0.49
N VAL A 161 0.21 -6.10 1.70
CA VAL A 161 1.40 -6.26 2.55
C VAL A 161 1.51 -7.71 3.04
N ASP A 162 0.43 -8.30 3.51
CA ASP A 162 0.41 -9.67 4.04
C ASP A 162 0.77 -10.68 2.95
N ARG A 163 0.22 -10.53 1.74
CA ARG A 163 0.56 -11.37 0.58
C ARG A 163 2.03 -11.26 0.22
N ARG A 164 2.58 -10.03 0.17
CA ARG A 164 4.02 -9.82 -0.05
C ARG A 164 4.85 -10.54 0.99
N LEU A 165 4.58 -10.31 2.28
CA LEU A 165 5.39 -10.85 3.37
C LEU A 165 5.36 -12.38 3.39
N ARG A 166 4.19 -12.99 3.16
CA ARG A 166 4.05 -14.45 3.04
C ARG A 166 4.86 -14.99 1.86
N ALA A 167 4.73 -14.37 0.68
CA ALA A 167 5.51 -14.80 -0.49
C ALA A 167 7.01 -14.59 -0.31
N ASP A 168 7.43 -13.55 0.40
CA ASP A 168 8.83 -13.24 0.64
C ASP A 168 9.56 -14.30 1.47
N ARG A 169 8.83 -15.03 2.32
CA ARG A 169 9.32 -16.16 3.12
C ARG A 169 9.29 -17.51 2.40
N ALA A 170 8.67 -17.58 1.21
CA ALA A 170 8.50 -18.85 0.51
C ALA A 170 9.80 -19.65 0.31
N PRO A 171 10.96 -19.06 -0.04
CA PRO A 171 12.20 -19.83 -0.18
C PRO A 171 12.66 -20.54 1.09
N GLU A 172 12.36 -19.97 2.27
CA GLU A 172 12.70 -20.57 3.56
C GLU A 172 11.82 -21.79 3.84
N LEU A 173 10.52 -21.69 3.52
CA LEU A 173 9.55 -22.79 3.70
C LEU A 173 9.88 -24.01 2.83
N TYR A 174 10.41 -23.82 1.63
CA TYR A 174 10.81 -24.93 0.76
C TYR A 174 12.17 -25.52 1.12
N GLY A 175 13.10 -24.70 1.63
CA GLY A 175 14.41 -25.19 2.11
C GLY A 175 14.30 -26.13 3.30
N GLU A 176 13.37 -25.87 4.22
CA GLU A 176 13.10 -26.74 5.38
C GLU A 176 12.44 -28.09 5.01
N MET A 177 11.75 -28.16 3.86
CA MET A 177 11.11 -29.40 3.40
C MET A 177 12.07 -30.35 2.68
N ASP A 178 13.15 -29.85 2.07
CA ASP A 178 14.16 -30.67 1.39
C ASP A 178 15.21 -31.24 2.37
N GLU A 179 15.26 -30.75 3.62
CA GLU A 179 16.16 -31.21 4.69
C GLU A 179 15.52 -32.25 5.65
N MET A 180 14.26 -32.63 5.43
CA MET A 180 13.55 -33.70 6.18
C MET A 180 13.45 -35.00 5.38
#